data_AF-A0A3B9RVV9-F1
#
_entry.id   AF-A0A3B9RVV9-F1
#
_cell.length_a   1.000
_cell.length_b   1.000
_cell.length_c   1.000
_cell.angle_alpha   90.00
_cell.angle_beta   90.00
_cell.angle_gamma   90.00
#
_symmetry.space_group_name_H-M   'P 1'
#
loop_
_entity.id
_entity.type
_entity.pdbx_description
1 polymer ?
#
loop_
_entity_poly.entity_id
_entity_poly.type
_entity_poly.pdbx_seq_one_letter_code
_entity_poly.pdbx_strand_id
1 'polypeptide(L)' 'MKKNRYSEEQIVRILRETDRDTVLEVAKRHGVSESSIYVWRKRFGAMGNEEVKKLKSHESENVNTG' A
#
# COMPACT_ATOMS: atom_id res chain seq x y z
N MET A 1 -16.48 13.35 -2.62
CA MET A 1 -15.22 12.84 -3.21
C MET A 1 -15.57 11.76 -4.22
N LYS A 2 -15.12 11.87 -5.48
CA LYS A 2 -15.39 10.84 -6.51
C LYS A 2 -15.01 9.48 -5.93
N LYS A 3 -15.94 8.53 -5.88
CA LYS A 3 -15.70 7.16 -5.42
C LYS A 3 -14.54 6.60 -6.26
N ASN A 4 -13.33 6.61 -5.72
CA ASN A 4 -12.21 5.97 -6.35
C ASN A 4 -12.56 4.48 -6.40
N ARG A 5 -12.40 3.81 -7.55
CA ARG A 5 -12.77 2.39 -7.70
C ARG A 5 -12.05 1.46 -6.71
N TYR A 6 -10.97 1.95 -6.09
CA TYR A 6 -10.15 1.21 -5.14
C TYR A 6 -9.99 2.03 -3.87
N SER A 7 -10.19 1.38 -2.72
CA SER A 7 -9.88 1.93 -1.39
C SER A 7 -8.37 2.04 -1.18
N GLU A 8 -7.95 2.91 -0.27
CA GLU A 8 -6.53 3.12 0.06
C GLU A 8 -5.87 1.80 0.51
N GLU A 9 -6.56 0.99 1.32
CA GLU A 9 -6.10 -0.35 1.73
C GLU A 9 -5.91 -1.32 0.54
N GLN A 10 -6.76 -1.22 -0.49
CA GLN A 10 -6.60 -2.04 -1.70
C GLN A 10 -5.38 -1.57 -2.49
N ILE A 11 -5.19 -0.26 -2.61
CA ILE A 11 -4.03 0.32 -3.29
C ILE A 11 -2.73 -0.09 -2.59
N VAL A 12 -2.66 0.00 -1.26
CA VAL A 12 -1.48 -0.41 -0.49
C VAL A 12 -1.18 -1.89 -0.65
N ARG A 13 -2.21 -2.76 -0.66
CA ARG A 13 -2.02 -4.20 -0.94
C ARG A 13 -1.46 -4.45 -2.33
N ILE A 14 -2.04 -3.84 -3.36
CA ILE A 14 -1.56 -3.94 -4.74
C ILE A 14 -0.10 -3.48 -4.84
N LEU A 15 0.26 -2.36 -4.22
CA LEU A 15 1.64 -1.86 -4.22
C LEU A 15 2.62 -2.81 -3.53
N ARG A 16 2.23 -3.45 -2.42
CA ARG A 16 3.07 -4.45 -1.75
C ARG A 16 3.28 -5.71 -2.60
N GLU A 17 2.30 -6.11 -3.40
CA GLU A 17 2.48 -7.24 -4.33
C GLU A 17 3.55 -6.95 -5.40
N THR A 18 3.73 -5.68 -5.78
CA THR A 18 4.80 -5.29 -6.73
C THR A 18 6.22 -5.38 -6.18
N ASP A 19 6.39 -5.67 -4.90
CA ASP A 19 7.68 -5.99 -4.29
C ASP A 19 8.10 -7.46 -4.56
N ARG A 20 7.11 -8.33 -4.83
CA ARG A 20 7.32 -9.77 -5.03
C ARG A 20 7.15 -10.18 -6.49
N ASP A 21 6.15 -9.60 -7.15
CA ASP A 21 5.77 -9.87 -8.53
C ASP A 21 6.04 -8.64 -9.42
N THR A 22 6.07 -8.84 -10.74
CA THR A 22 6.21 -7.73 -11.67
C THR A 22 4.96 -6.83 -11.68
N VAL A 23 5.15 -5.52 -11.91
CA VAL A 23 4.04 -4.54 -12.02
C VAL A 23 3.00 -4.99 -13.05
N LEU A 24 3.44 -5.59 -14.16
CA LEU A 24 2.58 -6.12 -15.21
C LEU A 24 1.67 -7.26 -14.72
N GLU A 25 2.20 -8.22 -13.97
CA GLU A 25 1.43 -9.33 -13.44
C GLU A 25 0.42 -8.88 -12.39
N VAL A 26 0.85 -8.01 -11.48
CA VAL A 26 -0.01 -7.42 -10.47
C VAL A 26 -1.13 -6.61 -11.13
N ALA A 27 -0.80 -5.83 -12.17
CA ALA A 27 -1.77 -5.06 -12.93
C ALA A 27 -2.86 -5.96 -13.55
N LYS A 28 -2.45 -7.06 -14.21
CA LYS A 28 -3.37 -8.05 -14.78
C LYS A 28 -4.22 -8.73 -13.72
N ARG A 29 -3.64 -9.14 -12.60
CA ARG A 29 -4.32 -9.84 -11.49
C ARG A 29 -5.43 -8.99 -10.88
N HIS A 30 -5.19 -7.70 -10.70
CA HIS A 30 -6.13 -6.77 -10.06
C HIS A 30 -7.01 -5.98 -11.05
N GLY A 31 -6.86 -6.23 -12.35
CA GLY A 31 -7.61 -5.52 -13.40
C GLY A 31 -7.31 -4.02 -13.44
N VAL A 32 -6.08 -3.63 -13.11
CA VAL A 32 -5.62 -2.24 -13.12
C VAL A 32 -4.58 -2.03 -14.23
N SER A 33 -4.34 -0.79 -14.60
CA SER A 33 -3.25 -0.43 -15.52
C SER A 33 -1.95 -0.23 -14.77
N GLU A 34 -0.83 -0.58 -15.39
CA GLU A 34 0.52 -0.36 -14.82
C GLU A 34 0.73 1.13 -14.46
N SER A 35 0.24 2.04 -15.32
CA SER A 35 0.27 3.49 -15.07
C SER A 35 -0.40 3.87 -13.75
N SER A 36 -1.52 3.23 -13.40
CA SER A 36 -2.22 3.48 -12.13
C SER A 36 -1.36 3.06 -10.94
N ILE A 37 -0.67 1.92 -11.06
CA ILE A 37 0.26 1.43 -10.02
C ILE A 37 1.41 2.42 -9.82
N TYR A 38 2.01 2.96 -10.88
CA TYR A 38 3.06 3.98 -10.75
C TYR A 38 2.56 5.28 -10.11
N VAL A 39 1.35 5.74 -10.48
CA VAL A 39 0.72 6.92 -9.85
C VAL A 39 0.47 6.67 -8.36
N TRP A 40 -0.01 5.48 -8.01
CA TRP A 40 -0.21 5.08 -6.62
C TRP A 40 1.12 4.96 -5.87
N ARG A 41 2.17 4.43 -6.49
CA ARG A 41 3.52 4.36 -5.89
C ARG A 41 4.06 5.75 -5.58
N LYS A 42 3.77 6.75 -6.42
CA LYS A 42 4.14 8.15 -6.13
C LYS A 42 3.34 8.76 -4.96
N ARG A 43 2.07 8.39 -4.80
CA ARG A 43 1.19 8.91 -3.73
C ARG A 43 1.29 8.16 -2.40
N PHE A 44 1.42 6.85 -2.46
CA PHE A 44 1.35 5.91 -1.33
C PHE A 44 2.64 5.11 -1.12
N GLY A 45 3.64 5.24 -1.99
CA GLY A 45 4.89 4.46 -1.87
C GLY A 45 5.74 4.83 -0.65
N ALA A 46 5.65 6.07 -0.16
CA ALA A 46 6.23 6.45 1.14
C ALA A 46 5.39 5.88 2.29
N MET A 47 4.06 5.99 2.17
CA MET A 47 3.08 5.47 3.14
C MET A 47 3.23 3.96 3.35
N GLY A 48 3.45 3.18 2.29
CA GLY A 48 3.60 1.71 2.38
C GLY A 48 4.79 1.24 3.21
N ASN A 49 5.87 2.03 3.28
CA ASN A 49 7.04 1.72 4.13
C ASN A 49 6.84 2.21 5.57
N GLU A 50 6.24 3.39 5.73
CA GLU A 50 6.00 4.00 7.04
C GLU A 50 4.84 3.34 7.80
N GLU A 51 3.76 2.92 7.13
CA GLU A 51 2.65 2.18 7.75
C GLU A 51 3.05 0.77 8.16
N VAL A 52 3.93 0.06 7.42
CA VAL A 52 4.46 -1.25 7.89
C VAL A 52 5.29 -1.06 9.15
N LYS A 53 6.09 0.02 9.20
CA LYS A 53 6.92 0.34 10.36
C LYS A 53 6.06 0.79 11.54
N LYS A 54 5.03 1.60 11.30
CA LYS A 54 4.08 2.07 12.31
C LYS A 54 3.16 0.96 12.82
N LEU A 55 2.77 0.00 11.97
CA LEU A 55 2.03 -1.19 12.41
C LEU A 55 2.88 -2.10 13.30
N LYS A 56 4.21 -2.16 13.08
CA LYS A 56 5.16 -2.83 13.99
C LYS A 56 5.51 -2.01 15.24
N SER A 57 5.39 -0.68 15.20
CA SER A 57 5.61 0.18 16.37
C SER A 57 4.37 0.39 17.24
N HIS A 58 3.15 0.16 16.72
CA HIS A 58 1.91 0.26 17.51
C HIS A 58 1.66 -0.91 18.48
N GLU A 59 2.52 -1.94 18.50
CA GLU A 59 2.51 -2.95 19.56
C GLU A 59 3.60 -2.73 20.62
N SER A 60 4.51 -1.76 20.43
CA SER A 60 5.60 -1.48 21.38
C SER A 60 5.41 -0.20 22.22
N GLU A 61 4.29 0.50 22.07
CA GLU A 61 3.94 1.69 22.88
C GLU A 61 2.67 1.42 23.73
N ASN A 62 2.45 0.18 24.16
CA ASN A 62 1.52 -0.13 25.25
C ASN A 62 2.25 -0.86 26.39
N VAL A 63 3.49 -0.44 26.66
CA VAL A 63 4.19 -0.75 27.90
C VAL A 63 4.53 0.55 28.62
N ASN A 64 3.69 0.85 29.60
CA ASN A 64 4.02 1.49 30.87
C ASN A 64 4.67 2.89 30.85
N THR A 65 3.94 3.88 31.37
CA THR A 65 4.18 4.55 32.68
C THR A 65 2.95 5.45 32.89
N GLY A 66 2.13 5.31 33.94
CA GLY A 66 2.48 5.35 35.36
C GLY A 66 2.09 6.72 35.89
#